data_AF-A0A3D4F899-F1
#
_entry.id   AF-A0A3D4F899-F1
#
_cell.length_a   1.000
_cell.length_b   1.000
_cell.length_c   1.000
_cell.angle_alpha   90.00
_cell.angle_beta   90.00
_cell.angle_gamma   90.00
#
_symmetry.space_group_name_H-M   'P 1'
#
loop_
_entity.id
_entity.type
_entity.pdbx_description
1 polymer ?
#
loop_
_entity_poly.entity_id
_entity_poly.type
_entity_poly.pdbx_seq_one_letter_code
_entity_poly.pdbx_strand_id
1 'polypeptide(L)'
;WLNRHAPSMAGGTVLSFLQGQVPKLDAKTLMPAQYEPNPALEWCPPGHGDLYLSLLCSGMLDTLLDQGMKVAFISNSDNLGASVSPTILKSFLESGSTLMMEVARRTSSDRKGGHLARRLTDDQYILRESAQCPPEDIAHFQDISRHRYFNTNNLWLRLDHLKEVFSSPEDALKLPLIRNLKRLDPANPHSPEVIQLETAMGAAIECFKRTSAIEVPRKRFSPVKSTADLLALRSDAYLMTPGHQLELHPDRQGAPPRIELDLGIYTQLDHFETHFGQVVPSMLDCDYLKITGPVLFESGVTLRGKIIIDNPTREVKTIQKGSYENTTFQWD
;
A
#
# COMPACT_ATOMS: atom_id res chain seq x y z
N TRP A 1 -10.38 6.54 20.40
CA TRP A 1 -9.14 5.82 20.76
C TRP A 1 -7.91 6.56 20.24
N LEU A 2 -7.89 6.94 18.96
CA LEU A 2 -6.83 7.74 18.31
C LEU A 2 -6.49 9.04 19.06
N ASN A 3 -7.44 9.94 19.33
CA ASN A 3 -7.17 11.17 20.08
C ASN A 3 -6.61 10.96 21.52
N ARG A 4 -6.74 9.74 22.08
CA ARG A 4 -6.20 9.40 23.41
C ARG A 4 -4.79 8.79 23.36
N HIS A 5 -4.40 8.16 22.25
CA HIS A 5 -3.15 7.39 22.12
C HIS A 5 -2.21 7.90 21.01
N ALA A 6 -2.73 8.74 20.13
CA ALA A 6 -2.01 9.47 19.10
C ALA A 6 -2.45 10.94 19.22
N PRO A 7 -2.05 11.66 20.29
CA PRO A 7 -2.24 13.11 20.34
C PRO A 7 -1.64 13.67 19.06
N SER A 8 -2.40 14.47 18.31
CA SER A 8 -1.85 14.99 17.06
C SER A 8 -0.62 15.82 17.42
N MET A 9 0.51 15.51 16.78
CA MET A 9 1.78 16.19 17.06
C MET A 9 1.76 17.67 16.64
N ALA A 10 0.68 18.11 15.97
CA ALA A 10 0.45 19.47 15.53
C ALA A 10 -0.67 20.20 16.32
N GLY A 11 -1.20 19.63 17.41
CA GLY A 11 -2.20 20.29 18.26
C GLY A 11 -3.62 20.37 17.68
N GLY A 12 -3.93 19.66 16.60
CA GLY A 12 -5.28 19.48 16.03
C GLY A 12 -6.04 18.24 16.54
N THR A 13 -7.33 18.17 16.24
CA THR A 13 -8.17 17.00 16.52
C THR A 13 -8.02 15.98 15.40
N VAL A 14 -7.73 14.71 15.72
CA VAL A 14 -7.81 13.63 14.74
C VAL A 14 -9.28 13.38 14.43
N LEU A 15 -9.66 13.62 13.18
CA LEU A 15 -10.99 13.29 12.65
C LEU A 15 -10.96 11.86 12.08
N SER A 16 -12.07 11.16 12.24
CA SER A 16 -12.24 9.80 11.71
C SER A 16 -13.67 9.60 11.23
N PHE A 17 -13.81 8.87 10.13
CA PHE A 17 -15.09 8.39 9.62
C PHE A 17 -14.92 6.90 9.28
N LEU A 18 -16.04 6.18 9.22
CA LEU A 18 -16.04 4.77 8.85
C LEU A 18 -16.31 4.61 7.36
N GLN A 19 -15.55 3.72 6.73
CA GLN A 19 -15.83 3.27 5.37
C GLN A 19 -17.06 2.34 5.35
N GLY A 20 -17.63 2.14 4.16
CA GLY A 20 -18.72 1.20 3.92
C GLY A 20 -18.31 -0.27 4.00
N GLN A 21 -19.33 -1.13 3.95
CA GLN A 21 -19.20 -2.58 3.80
C GLN A 21 -20.23 -3.06 2.78
N VAL A 22 -19.86 -4.08 2.02
CA VAL A 22 -20.71 -4.74 1.01
C VAL A 22 -20.69 -6.25 1.21
N PRO A 23 -21.78 -6.97 0.87
CA PRO A 23 -21.79 -8.41 0.95
C PRO A 23 -20.82 -9.01 -0.07
N LYS A 24 -20.11 -10.06 0.33
CA LYS A 24 -19.44 -10.96 -0.60
C LYS A 24 -20.52 -11.73 -1.36
N LEU A 25 -20.36 -11.91 -2.66
CA LEU A 25 -21.32 -12.64 -3.48
C LEU A 25 -20.82 -14.07 -3.70
N ASP A 26 -21.68 -15.07 -3.58
CA ASP A 26 -21.33 -16.43 -3.98
C ASP A 26 -20.97 -16.46 -5.47
N ALA A 27 -19.82 -17.06 -5.82
CA ALA A 27 -19.27 -16.94 -7.16
C ALA A 27 -20.11 -17.66 -8.24
N LYS A 28 -21.01 -18.58 -7.85
CA LYS A 28 -21.87 -19.33 -8.76
C LYS A 28 -23.23 -18.67 -8.94
N THR A 29 -23.83 -18.21 -7.84
CA THR A 29 -25.20 -17.70 -7.82
C THR A 29 -25.28 -16.18 -7.91
N LEU A 30 -24.19 -15.47 -7.62
CA LEU A 30 -24.12 -14.01 -7.48
C LEU A 30 -25.02 -13.42 -6.39
N MET A 31 -25.61 -14.27 -5.54
CA MET A 31 -26.37 -13.85 -4.37
C MET A 31 -25.41 -13.57 -3.20
N PRO A 32 -25.79 -12.77 -2.19
CA PRO A 32 -25.02 -12.63 -0.96
C PRO A 32 -24.66 -14.00 -0.38
N ALA A 33 -23.38 -14.21 -0.12
CA ALA A 33 -22.89 -15.45 0.45
C ALA A 33 -23.35 -15.58 1.91
N GLN A 34 -23.62 -16.81 2.34
CA GLN A 34 -23.97 -17.15 3.71
C GLN A 34 -22.88 -18.02 4.33
N TYR A 35 -22.53 -17.75 5.58
CA TYR A 35 -21.46 -18.44 6.30
C TYR A 35 -21.73 -18.50 7.80
N GLU A 36 -22.60 -19.44 8.18
CA GLU A 36 -22.98 -19.72 9.57
C GLU A 36 -21.82 -19.81 10.58
N PRO A 37 -20.65 -20.42 10.28
CA PRO A 37 -19.56 -20.49 11.25
C PRO A 37 -19.03 -19.12 11.68
N ASN A 38 -19.12 -18.11 10.80
CA ASN A 38 -18.75 -16.73 11.11
C ASN A 38 -19.41 -15.74 10.13
N PRO A 39 -20.63 -15.23 10.46
CA PRO A 39 -21.36 -14.33 9.57
C PRO A 39 -20.64 -13.02 9.26
N ALA A 40 -19.69 -12.59 10.09
CA ALA A 40 -18.89 -11.40 9.80
C ALA A 40 -18.03 -11.57 8.53
N LEU A 41 -17.68 -12.81 8.16
CA LEU A 41 -16.96 -13.11 6.92
C LEU A 41 -17.84 -13.01 5.67
N GLU A 42 -19.14 -12.83 5.80
CA GLU A 42 -20.05 -12.58 4.66
C GLU A 42 -19.86 -11.17 4.09
N TRP A 43 -19.19 -10.28 4.82
CA TRP A 43 -19.00 -8.88 4.46
C TRP A 43 -17.55 -8.57 4.10
N CYS A 44 -17.35 -7.57 3.24
CA CYS A 44 -16.03 -7.05 2.91
C CYS A 44 -16.07 -5.54 2.71
N PRO A 45 -14.95 -4.83 2.90
CA PRO A 45 -14.85 -3.45 2.48
C PRO A 45 -14.87 -3.35 0.95
N PRO A 46 -15.59 -2.38 0.35
CA PRO A 46 -15.71 -2.22 -1.11
C PRO A 46 -14.48 -1.57 -1.78
N GLY A 47 -13.28 -1.83 -1.23
CA GLY A 47 -12.03 -1.23 -1.67
C GLY A 47 -11.89 0.24 -1.26
N HIS A 48 -10.69 0.80 -1.46
CA HIS A 48 -10.38 2.16 -1.01
C HIS A 48 -11.06 3.26 -1.85
N GLY A 49 -11.66 2.94 -3.01
CA GLY A 49 -12.49 3.88 -3.77
C GLY A 49 -13.76 4.32 -3.05
N ASP A 50 -14.18 3.57 -2.03
CA ASP A 50 -15.28 3.95 -1.12
C ASP A 50 -15.05 5.26 -0.36
N LEU A 51 -13.80 5.73 -0.30
CA LEU A 51 -13.39 7.00 0.31
C LEU A 51 -14.36 8.15 -0.03
N TYR A 52 -14.69 8.33 -1.31
CA TYR A 52 -15.49 9.47 -1.76
C TYR A 52 -16.92 9.42 -1.24
N LEU A 53 -17.55 8.24 -1.31
CA LEU A 53 -18.92 8.04 -0.83
C LEU A 53 -18.97 8.11 0.70
N SER A 54 -18.00 7.51 1.38
CA SER A 54 -17.92 7.53 2.84
C SER A 54 -17.65 8.92 3.40
N LEU A 55 -16.85 9.76 2.72
CA LEU A 55 -16.71 11.18 3.08
C LEU A 55 -18.03 11.93 3.00
N LEU A 56 -18.83 11.68 1.96
CA LEU A 56 -20.14 12.30 1.78
C LEU A 56 -21.15 11.80 2.81
N CYS A 57 -21.39 10.49 2.86
CA CYS A 57 -22.45 9.87 3.66
C CYS A 57 -22.23 10.04 5.17
N SER A 58 -20.97 10.12 5.61
CA SER A 58 -20.67 10.38 7.03
C SER A 58 -20.82 11.85 7.45
N GLY A 59 -21.02 12.77 6.50
CA GLY A 59 -20.96 14.22 6.75
C GLY A 59 -19.54 14.75 7.00
N MET A 60 -18.51 13.92 6.85
CA MET A 60 -17.11 14.33 7.03
C MET A 60 -16.69 15.36 5.98
N LEU A 61 -17.17 15.23 4.73
CA LEU A 61 -16.90 16.21 3.68
C LEU A 61 -17.36 17.61 4.09
N ASP A 62 -18.57 17.73 4.61
CA ASP A 62 -19.13 19.00 5.09
C ASP A 62 -18.36 19.51 6.31
N THR A 63 -18.05 18.62 7.26
CA THR A 63 -17.24 18.95 8.43
C THR A 63 -15.87 19.56 8.04
N LEU A 64 -15.19 18.99 7.04
CA LEU A 64 -13.90 19.49 6.57
C LEU A 64 -14.05 20.86 5.86
N LEU A 65 -15.08 21.00 5.02
CA LEU A 65 -15.36 22.24 4.29
C LEU A 65 -15.75 23.39 5.23
N ASP A 66 -16.57 23.12 6.25
CA ASP A 66 -16.98 24.09 7.28
C ASP A 66 -15.79 24.58 8.13
N GLN A 67 -14.74 23.74 8.28
CA GLN A 67 -13.46 24.12 8.88
C GLN A 67 -12.54 24.89 7.92
N GLY A 68 -12.99 25.17 6.70
CA GLY A 68 -12.23 25.89 5.67
C GLY A 68 -11.22 25.03 4.90
N MET A 69 -11.22 23.71 5.07
CA MET A 69 -10.33 22.81 4.31
C MET A 69 -10.85 22.64 2.89
N LYS A 70 -10.02 22.96 1.90
CA LYS A 70 -10.39 22.88 0.46
C LYS A 70 -9.64 21.80 -0.30
N VAL A 71 -8.51 21.35 0.23
CA VAL A 71 -7.63 20.36 -0.40
C VAL A 71 -7.36 19.25 0.58
N ALA A 72 -7.46 18.00 0.11
CA ALA A 72 -6.97 16.84 0.82
C ALA A 72 -5.78 16.24 0.08
N PHE A 73 -4.75 15.88 0.84
CA PHE A 73 -3.72 14.93 0.41
C PHE A 73 -4.06 13.57 1.01
N ILE A 74 -4.20 12.56 0.15
CA ILE A 74 -4.63 11.21 0.52
C ILE A 74 -3.51 10.25 0.14
N SER A 75 -3.14 9.34 1.04
CA SER A 75 -2.12 8.32 0.79
C SER A 75 -2.44 7.01 1.49
N ASN A 76 -1.80 5.92 1.05
CA ASN A 76 -1.83 4.67 1.81
C ASN A 76 -1.12 4.86 3.15
N SER A 77 -1.66 4.28 4.22
CA SER A 77 -1.01 4.23 5.54
C SER A 77 0.30 3.43 5.52
N ASP A 78 0.41 2.46 4.61
CA ASP A 78 1.62 1.67 4.41
C ASP A 78 2.69 2.36 3.53
N ASN A 79 2.38 3.51 2.91
CA ASN A 79 3.36 4.27 2.13
C ASN A 79 4.05 5.31 3.02
N LEU A 80 5.20 4.93 3.56
CA LEU A 80 5.97 5.78 4.48
C LEU A 80 6.66 6.97 3.80
N GLY A 81 6.74 6.96 2.45
CA GLY A 81 7.27 8.07 1.65
C GLY A 81 6.25 9.17 1.39
N ALA A 82 4.97 8.94 1.69
CA ALA A 82 3.91 9.92 1.45
C ALA A 82 4.00 11.08 2.44
N SER A 83 4.12 12.31 1.92
CA SER A 83 4.18 13.50 2.76
C SER A 83 3.63 14.72 2.03
N VAL A 84 3.04 15.68 2.74
CA VAL A 84 2.55 16.91 2.12
C VAL A 84 3.73 17.72 1.56
N SER A 85 3.67 18.06 0.27
CA SER A 85 4.69 18.87 -0.41
C SER A 85 4.07 20.20 -0.87
N PRO A 86 4.51 21.35 -0.36
CA PRO A 86 4.03 22.66 -0.80
C PRO A 86 4.23 22.91 -2.30
N THR A 87 5.32 22.38 -2.87
CA THR A 87 5.61 22.49 -4.31
C THR A 87 4.58 21.74 -5.15
N ILE A 88 4.23 20.51 -4.74
CA ILE A 88 3.22 19.71 -5.44
C ILE A 88 1.83 20.32 -5.23
N LEU A 89 1.51 20.77 -4.01
CA LEU A 89 0.27 21.48 -3.72
C LEU A 89 0.10 22.72 -4.61
N LYS A 90 1.15 23.52 -4.78
CA LYS A 90 1.13 24.67 -5.70
C LYS A 90 0.83 24.23 -7.13
N SER A 91 1.55 23.23 -7.64
CA SER A 91 1.30 22.68 -8.99
C SER A 91 -0.11 22.12 -9.15
N PHE A 92 -0.69 21.52 -8.11
CA PHE A 92 -2.05 21.02 -8.10
C PHE A 92 -3.08 22.15 -8.19
N LEU A 93 -2.90 23.21 -7.40
CA LEU A 93 -3.79 24.37 -7.42
C LEU A 93 -3.72 25.10 -8.77
N GLU A 94 -2.52 25.29 -9.32
CA GLU A 94 -2.30 25.95 -10.61
C GLU A 94 -2.87 25.15 -11.80
N SER A 95 -2.93 23.81 -11.70
CA SER A 95 -3.51 22.99 -12.78
C SER A 95 -5.03 23.10 -12.88
N GLY A 96 -5.70 23.62 -11.83
CA GLY A 96 -7.17 23.69 -11.76
C GLY A 96 -7.85 22.30 -11.77
N SER A 97 -7.09 21.24 -11.50
CA SER A 97 -7.61 19.87 -11.45
C SER A 97 -8.46 19.63 -10.21
N THR A 98 -9.50 18.80 -10.34
CA THR A 98 -10.23 18.27 -9.17
C THR A 98 -9.42 17.19 -8.47
N LEU A 99 -8.70 16.37 -9.24
CA LEU A 99 -7.82 15.33 -8.74
C LEU A 99 -6.48 15.37 -9.46
N MET A 100 -5.38 15.29 -8.71
CA MET A 100 -4.05 15.02 -9.23
C MET A 100 -3.47 13.76 -8.60
N MET A 101 -2.96 12.87 -9.45
CA MET A 101 -2.31 11.63 -9.03
C MET A 101 -0.78 11.78 -9.07
N GLU A 102 -0.10 11.49 -7.97
CA GLU A 102 1.36 11.31 -8.01
C GLU A 102 1.67 9.93 -8.60
N VAL A 103 2.49 9.90 -9.65
CA VAL A 103 2.97 8.67 -10.28
C VAL A 103 4.48 8.55 -10.13
N ALA A 104 4.97 7.34 -9.88
CA ALA A 104 6.40 7.05 -9.85
C ALA A 104 6.83 6.37 -11.15
N ARG A 105 8.09 6.56 -11.55
CA ARG A 105 8.69 5.73 -12.61
C ARG A 105 8.63 4.26 -12.16
N ARG A 106 8.11 3.42 -13.05
CA ARG A 106 7.91 2.00 -12.79
C ARG A 106 9.23 1.24 -12.83
N THR A 107 9.34 0.26 -11.94
CA THR A 107 10.48 -0.64 -11.78
C THR A 107 10.03 -2.09 -11.93
N SER A 108 10.97 -3.03 -12.03
CA SER A 108 10.67 -4.47 -12.09
C SER A 108 9.94 -5.02 -10.85
N SER A 109 9.96 -4.28 -9.75
CA SER A 109 9.27 -4.62 -8.50
C SER A 109 7.79 -4.24 -8.53
N ASP A 110 7.37 -3.35 -9.43
CA ASP A 110 6.00 -2.84 -9.54
C ASP A 110 5.10 -3.75 -10.37
N ARG A 111 4.96 -5.00 -9.90
CA ARG A 111 4.21 -6.05 -10.59
C ARG A 111 2.73 -6.09 -10.22
N LYS A 112 2.38 -5.65 -9.00
CA LYS A 112 1.00 -5.62 -8.45
C LYS A 112 0.61 -4.18 -8.16
N GLY A 113 -0.62 -3.80 -8.50
CA GLY A 113 -1.17 -2.44 -8.43
C GLY A 113 -1.54 -1.92 -9.81
N GLY A 114 -1.63 -0.60 -9.98
CA GLY A 114 -2.12 0.02 -11.20
C GLY A 114 -1.12 0.94 -11.89
N HIS A 115 -1.19 0.99 -13.22
CA HIS A 115 -0.45 1.96 -14.02
C HIS A 115 -1.38 3.02 -14.61
N LEU A 116 -0.86 4.22 -14.81
CA LEU A 116 -1.56 5.27 -15.53
C LEU A 116 -1.64 4.89 -17.01
N ALA A 117 -2.76 5.21 -17.65
CA ALA A 117 -2.92 5.16 -19.10
C ALA A 117 -3.76 6.35 -19.56
N ARG A 118 -3.77 6.58 -20.87
CA ARG A 118 -4.62 7.58 -21.52
C ARG A 118 -5.58 6.85 -22.45
N ARG A 119 -6.88 7.05 -22.26
CA ARG A 119 -7.91 6.45 -23.10
C ARG A 119 -7.97 7.22 -24.43
N LEU A 120 -7.82 6.50 -25.54
CA LEU A 120 -7.67 7.13 -26.86
C LEU A 120 -8.96 7.78 -27.39
N THR A 121 -10.13 7.40 -26.86
CA THR A 121 -11.43 7.89 -27.36
C THR A 121 -11.76 9.30 -26.89
N ASP A 122 -11.26 9.72 -25.73
CA ASP A 122 -11.61 10.99 -25.08
C ASP A 122 -10.41 11.69 -24.42
N ASP A 123 -9.21 11.17 -24.63
CA ASP A 123 -7.95 11.66 -24.05
C ASP A 123 -7.87 11.66 -22.52
N GLN A 124 -8.82 10.99 -21.85
CA GLN A 124 -8.93 10.96 -20.41
C GLN A 124 -7.84 10.08 -19.79
N TYR A 125 -7.27 10.52 -18.67
CA TYR A 125 -6.45 9.65 -17.83
C TYR A 125 -7.30 8.55 -17.20
N ILE A 126 -6.82 7.32 -17.27
CA ILE A 126 -7.43 6.16 -16.63
C ILE A 126 -6.39 5.45 -15.77
N LEU A 127 -6.86 4.80 -14.70
CA LEU A 127 -6.07 3.88 -13.91
C LEU A 127 -6.45 2.46 -14.32
N ARG A 128 -5.46 1.66 -14.72
CA ARG A 128 -5.67 0.23 -14.99
C ARG A 128 -4.97 -0.58 -13.91
N GLU A 129 -5.76 -1.20 -13.03
CA GLU A 129 -5.28 -2.11 -12.00
C GLU A 129 -4.92 -3.49 -12.58
N SER A 130 -4.03 -4.22 -11.92
CA SER A 130 -3.67 -5.58 -12.33
C SER A 130 -4.87 -6.53 -12.37
N ALA A 131 -5.84 -6.34 -11.47
CA ALA A 131 -7.09 -7.13 -11.42
C ALA A 131 -8.04 -6.84 -12.58
N GLN A 132 -7.85 -5.73 -13.30
CA GLN A 132 -8.62 -5.34 -14.49
C GLN A 132 -7.92 -5.75 -15.79
N CYS A 133 -6.72 -6.34 -15.71
CA CYS A 133 -5.96 -6.76 -16.88
C CYS A 133 -6.40 -8.17 -17.33
N PRO A 134 -6.89 -8.34 -18.57
CA PRO A 134 -7.13 -9.66 -19.14
C PRO A 134 -5.85 -10.52 -19.17
N PRO A 135 -5.94 -11.85 -19.06
CA PRO A 135 -4.79 -12.76 -19.10
C PRO A 135 -3.88 -12.57 -20.32
N GLU A 136 -4.48 -12.35 -21.49
CA GLU A 136 -3.80 -12.12 -22.77
C GLU A 136 -2.96 -10.82 -22.78
N ASP A 137 -3.33 -9.84 -21.97
CA ASP A 137 -2.69 -8.52 -21.90
C ASP A 137 -1.63 -8.42 -20.80
N ILE A 138 -1.47 -9.45 -19.95
CA ILE A 138 -0.55 -9.42 -18.80
C ILE A 138 0.88 -9.08 -19.25
N ALA A 139 1.34 -9.61 -20.38
CA ALA A 139 2.68 -9.32 -20.89
C ALA A 139 2.87 -7.83 -21.18
N HIS A 140 1.86 -7.18 -21.78
CA HIS A 140 1.87 -5.73 -22.01
C HIS A 140 1.72 -4.96 -20.71
N PHE A 141 0.85 -5.40 -19.80
CA PHE A 141 0.67 -4.78 -18.49
C PHE A 141 1.97 -4.77 -17.68
N GLN A 142 2.79 -5.82 -17.77
CA GLN A 142 4.07 -5.92 -17.07
C GLN A 142 5.23 -5.23 -17.80
N ASP A 143 5.02 -4.78 -19.05
CA ASP A 143 6.02 -4.01 -19.79
C ASP A 143 6.17 -2.59 -19.21
N ILE A 144 7.18 -2.42 -18.37
CA ILE A 144 7.53 -1.15 -17.72
C ILE A 144 8.04 -0.09 -18.69
N SER A 145 8.47 -0.47 -19.90
CA SER A 145 8.90 0.48 -20.94
C SER A 145 7.70 1.09 -21.68
N ARG A 146 6.60 0.33 -21.76
CA ARG A 146 5.31 0.78 -22.31
C ARG A 146 4.50 1.55 -21.28
N HIS A 147 4.22 0.92 -20.14
CA HIS A 147 3.46 1.51 -19.03
C HIS A 147 4.41 1.98 -17.93
N ARG A 148 5.02 3.15 -18.17
CA ARG A 148 6.16 3.69 -17.40
C ARG A 148 5.79 4.31 -16.05
N TYR A 149 4.51 4.64 -15.85
CA TYR A 149 4.04 5.42 -14.71
C TYR A 149 3.15 4.56 -13.83
N PHE A 150 3.60 4.35 -12.61
CA PHE A 150 2.92 3.53 -11.61
C PHE A 150 2.20 4.43 -10.60
N ASN A 151 0.95 4.10 -10.28
CA ASN A 151 0.16 4.84 -9.30
C ASN A 151 0.75 4.64 -7.90
N THR A 152 1.13 5.74 -7.23
CA THR A 152 1.64 5.68 -5.85
C THR A 152 0.52 5.58 -4.81
N ASN A 153 -0.73 5.80 -5.23
CA ASN A 153 -1.90 6.06 -4.40
C ASN A 153 -1.76 7.33 -3.53
N ASN A 154 -0.81 8.21 -3.81
CA ASN A 154 -0.80 9.58 -3.29
C ASN A 154 -1.64 10.46 -4.21
N LEU A 155 -2.75 10.97 -3.69
CA LEU A 155 -3.72 11.77 -4.44
C LEU A 155 -3.90 13.14 -3.79
N TRP A 156 -3.99 14.16 -4.63
CA TRP A 156 -4.41 15.50 -4.25
C TRP A 156 -5.83 15.73 -4.76
N LEU A 157 -6.72 16.19 -3.88
CA LEU A 157 -8.15 16.28 -4.15
C LEU A 157 -8.71 17.63 -3.73
N ARG A 158 -9.50 18.27 -4.60
CA ARG A 158 -10.31 19.45 -4.28
C ARG A 158 -11.62 19.01 -3.65
N LEU A 159 -11.76 19.25 -2.34
CA LEU A 159 -12.94 18.84 -1.55
C LEU A 159 -14.20 19.62 -1.95
N ASP A 160 -14.03 20.90 -2.27
CA ASP A 160 -15.11 21.76 -2.75
C ASP A 160 -15.64 21.29 -4.12
N HIS A 161 -14.74 20.96 -5.05
CA HIS A 161 -15.13 20.37 -6.34
C HIS A 161 -15.76 18.98 -6.15
N LEU A 162 -15.30 18.17 -5.19
CA LEU A 162 -15.90 16.87 -4.89
C LEU A 162 -17.36 17.04 -4.43
N LYS A 163 -17.66 18.06 -3.60
CA LYS A 163 -19.03 18.33 -3.14
C LYS A 163 -19.96 18.69 -4.29
N GLU A 164 -19.48 19.46 -5.27
CA GLU A 164 -20.23 19.80 -6.48
C GLU A 164 -20.60 18.55 -7.30
N VAL A 165 -19.68 17.59 -7.42
CA VAL A 165 -19.93 16.32 -8.13
C VAL A 165 -21.10 15.54 -7.51
N PHE A 166 -21.24 15.58 -6.18
CA PHE A 166 -22.34 14.91 -5.49
C PHE A 166 -23.65 15.72 -5.41
N SER A 167 -23.69 16.94 -5.93
CA SER A 167 -24.91 17.78 -5.90
C SER A 167 -25.98 17.33 -6.90
N SER A 168 -25.64 16.43 -7.84
CA SER A 168 -26.56 15.76 -8.75
C SER A 168 -26.53 14.25 -8.47
N PRO A 169 -27.62 13.63 -7.98
CA PRO A 169 -27.66 12.21 -7.63
C PRO A 169 -27.35 11.26 -8.81
N GLU A 170 -27.59 11.70 -10.04
CA GLU A 170 -27.34 10.92 -11.26
C GLU A 170 -25.84 10.90 -11.67
N ASP A 171 -25.03 11.76 -11.05
CA ASP A 171 -23.59 11.95 -11.31
C ASP A 171 -22.69 11.39 -10.20
N ALA A 172 -23.22 10.50 -9.35
CA ALA A 172 -22.40 9.75 -8.39
C ALA A 172 -21.15 9.20 -9.08
N LEU A 173 -19.97 9.35 -8.46
CA LEU A 173 -18.68 8.90 -8.98
C LEU A 173 -18.76 7.44 -9.47
N LYS A 174 -18.88 7.25 -10.79
CA LYS A 174 -19.01 5.93 -11.43
C LYS A 174 -17.63 5.30 -11.56
N LEU A 175 -17.06 4.92 -10.41
CA LEU A 175 -15.78 4.23 -10.37
C LEU A 175 -15.91 2.86 -11.05
N PRO A 176 -14.91 2.43 -11.83
CA PRO A 176 -14.91 1.12 -12.45
C PRO A 176 -14.82 0.05 -11.36
N LEU A 177 -15.73 -0.93 -11.43
CA LEU A 177 -15.75 -2.04 -10.50
C LEU A 177 -14.59 -3.00 -10.77
N ILE A 178 -13.98 -3.48 -9.69
CA ILE A 178 -12.97 -4.53 -9.67
C ILE A 178 -13.65 -5.78 -9.11
N ARG A 179 -13.60 -6.87 -9.88
CA ARG A 179 -14.14 -8.17 -9.49
C ARG A 179 -13.02 -9.05 -8.93
N ASN A 180 -12.93 -9.17 -7.61
CA ASN A 180 -11.95 -10.01 -6.96
C ASN A 180 -12.54 -11.38 -6.60
N LEU A 181 -11.99 -12.46 -7.16
CA LEU A 181 -12.33 -13.83 -6.78
C LEU A 181 -11.50 -14.25 -5.56
N LYS A 182 -12.17 -14.68 -4.49
CA LYS A 182 -11.55 -15.04 -3.20
C LYS A 182 -12.22 -16.27 -2.60
N ARG A 183 -11.60 -16.82 -1.55
CA ARG A 183 -12.25 -17.74 -0.61
C ARG A 183 -13.04 -16.94 0.40
N LEU A 184 -14.23 -17.43 0.78
CA LEU A 184 -15.10 -16.76 1.73
C LEU A 184 -14.37 -16.52 3.06
N ASP A 185 -13.80 -17.60 3.59
CA ASP A 185 -12.89 -17.59 4.71
C ASP A 185 -11.45 -17.64 4.17
N PRO A 186 -10.66 -16.55 4.29
CA PRO A 186 -9.28 -16.52 3.83
C PRO A 186 -8.35 -17.53 4.51
N ALA A 187 -8.69 -17.98 5.73
CA ALA A 187 -7.91 -18.97 6.47
C ALA A 187 -8.28 -20.42 6.09
N ASN A 188 -9.44 -20.62 5.45
CA ASN A 188 -9.92 -21.93 5.05
C ASN A 188 -9.95 -22.07 3.51
N PRO A 189 -8.99 -22.77 2.89
CA PRO A 189 -8.93 -22.93 1.43
C PRO A 189 -10.09 -23.76 0.85
N HIS A 190 -10.83 -24.49 1.70
CA HIS A 190 -12.00 -25.27 1.30
C HIS A 190 -13.31 -24.49 1.42
N SER A 191 -13.28 -23.24 1.91
CA SER A 191 -14.48 -22.40 1.97
C SER A 191 -14.99 -22.04 0.56
N PRO A 192 -16.30 -21.69 0.43
CA PRO A 192 -16.88 -21.33 -0.85
C PRO A 192 -16.10 -20.23 -1.57
N GLU A 193 -16.10 -20.27 -2.90
CA GLU A 193 -15.58 -19.16 -3.69
C GLU A 193 -16.59 -18.02 -3.73
N VAL A 194 -16.09 -16.82 -3.52
CA VAL A 194 -16.89 -15.60 -3.48
C VAL A 194 -16.27 -14.50 -4.33
N ILE A 195 -17.11 -13.59 -4.77
CA ILE A 195 -16.75 -12.37 -5.47
C ILE A 195 -16.82 -11.22 -4.46
N GLN A 196 -15.74 -10.46 -4.37
CA GLN A 196 -15.68 -9.17 -3.70
C GLN A 196 -15.72 -8.08 -4.78
N LEU A 197 -16.67 -7.17 -4.67
CA LEU A 197 -16.79 -6.01 -5.55
C LEU A 197 -16.09 -4.84 -4.88
N GLU A 198 -15.04 -4.36 -5.53
CA GLU A 198 -14.21 -3.27 -5.01
C GLU A 198 -14.10 -2.14 -6.03
N THR A 199 -13.69 -0.97 -5.54
CA THR A 199 -13.27 0.15 -6.38
C THR A 199 -11.92 0.69 -5.90
N ALA A 200 -11.14 1.25 -6.81
CA ALA A 200 -9.87 1.88 -6.49
C ALA A 200 -10.02 3.40 -6.46
N MET A 201 -9.55 4.06 -5.39
CA MET A 201 -9.62 5.52 -5.27
C MET A 201 -8.93 6.23 -6.42
N GLY A 202 -7.77 5.75 -6.86
CA GLY A 202 -7.07 6.33 -8.01
C GLY A 202 -7.86 6.27 -9.32
N ALA A 203 -8.86 5.39 -9.44
CA ALA A 203 -9.72 5.34 -10.63
C ALA A 203 -10.63 6.57 -10.76
N ALA A 204 -10.83 7.36 -9.70
CA ALA A 204 -11.53 8.64 -9.77
C ALA A 204 -10.89 9.62 -10.76
N ILE A 205 -9.62 9.39 -11.16
CA ILE A 205 -8.94 10.18 -12.19
C ILE A 205 -9.69 10.18 -13.53
N GLU A 206 -10.51 9.18 -13.80
CA GLU A 206 -11.32 9.11 -15.02
C GLU A 206 -12.73 9.70 -14.85
N CYS A 207 -13.15 9.98 -13.62
CA CYS A 207 -14.50 10.46 -13.29
C CYS A 207 -14.62 11.98 -13.25
N PHE A 208 -13.51 12.71 -13.12
CA PHE A 208 -13.52 14.17 -13.10
C PHE A 208 -13.11 14.76 -14.45
N LYS A 209 -13.79 15.84 -14.87
CA LYS A 209 -13.51 16.56 -16.12
C LYS A 209 -12.10 17.15 -16.20
N ARG A 210 -11.52 17.52 -15.06
CA ARG A 210 -10.18 18.10 -14.96
C ARG A 210 -9.33 17.29 -14.01
N THR A 211 -8.44 16.49 -14.57
CA THR A 211 -7.48 15.71 -13.79
C THR A 211 -6.08 15.85 -14.36
N SER A 212 -5.10 15.58 -13.52
CA SER A 212 -3.69 15.59 -13.90
C SER A 212 -2.94 14.48 -13.19
N ALA A 213 -1.75 14.19 -13.70
CA ALA A 213 -0.78 13.34 -13.02
C ALA A 213 0.57 14.06 -12.98
N ILE A 214 1.33 13.83 -11.92
CA ILE A 214 2.67 14.39 -11.73
C ILE A 214 3.66 13.28 -11.43
N GLU A 215 4.75 13.22 -12.19
CA GLU A 215 5.85 12.30 -11.90
C GLU A 215 6.58 12.77 -10.63
N VAL A 216 6.72 11.87 -9.66
CA VAL A 216 7.41 12.14 -8.40
C VAL A 216 8.64 11.25 -8.22
N PRO A 217 9.66 11.72 -7.47
CA PRO A 217 10.79 10.88 -7.10
C PRO A 217 10.35 9.65 -6.31
N ARG A 218 11.03 8.52 -6.53
CA ARG A 218 10.68 7.22 -5.94
C ARG A 218 10.58 7.24 -4.41
N LYS A 219 11.34 8.11 -3.73
CA LYS A 219 11.28 8.29 -2.27
C LYS A 219 9.89 8.66 -1.73
N ARG A 220 8.97 9.15 -2.58
CA ARG A 220 7.57 9.41 -2.21
C ARG A 220 6.66 8.18 -2.25
N PHE A 221 7.21 7.03 -2.67
CA PHE A 221 6.54 5.75 -2.79
C PHE A 221 7.40 4.64 -2.19
N SER A 222 7.27 4.47 -0.87
CA SER A 222 7.95 3.46 -0.07
C SER A 222 6.91 2.60 0.68
N PRO A 223 6.18 1.72 -0.03
CA PRO A 223 5.15 0.88 0.56
C PRO A 223 5.74 -0.29 1.36
N VAL A 224 5.09 -0.64 2.47
CA VAL A 224 5.39 -1.86 3.25
C VAL A 224 4.36 -2.93 2.93
N LYS A 225 4.72 -3.95 2.16
CA LYS A 225 3.77 -4.99 1.70
C LYS A 225 4.08 -6.38 2.25
N SER A 226 5.24 -6.57 2.85
CA SER A 226 5.70 -7.84 3.39
C SER A 226 6.47 -7.65 4.70
N THR A 227 6.63 -8.73 5.45
CA THR A 227 7.51 -8.78 6.62
C THR A 227 8.99 -8.59 6.26
N ALA A 228 9.38 -8.91 5.02
CA ALA A 228 10.71 -8.57 4.49
C ALA A 228 10.90 -7.05 4.39
N ASP A 229 9.91 -6.32 3.87
CA ASP A 229 9.94 -4.85 3.84
C ASP A 229 10.00 -4.27 5.26
N LEU A 230 9.22 -4.85 6.19
CA LEU A 230 9.21 -4.45 7.60
C LEU A 230 10.58 -4.69 8.28
N LEU A 231 11.25 -5.81 7.98
CA LEU A 231 12.59 -6.11 8.51
C LEU A 231 13.61 -5.07 8.03
N ALA A 232 13.57 -4.73 6.74
CA ALA A 232 14.43 -3.69 6.18
C ALA A 232 14.19 -2.35 6.89
N LEU A 233 12.92 -1.94 7.05
CA LEU A 233 12.55 -0.68 7.67
C LEU A 233 12.88 -0.57 9.15
N ARG A 234 12.87 -1.69 9.89
CA ARG A 234 13.26 -1.71 11.31
C ARG A 234 14.78 -1.72 11.52
N SER A 235 15.55 -2.02 10.48
CA SER A 235 17.01 -1.97 10.54
C SER A 235 17.54 -0.55 10.37
N ASP A 236 18.84 -0.39 10.59
CA ASP A 236 19.58 0.84 10.31
C ASP A 236 19.79 1.14 8.82
N ALA A 237 19.28 0.29 7.91
CA ALA A 237 19.21 0.62 6.49
C ALA A 237 18.26 1.80 6.22
N TYR A 238 17.35 2.12 7.15
CA TYR A 238 16.47 3.27 7.10
C TYR A 238 16.67 4.19 8.31
N LEU A 239 16.44 5.48 8.10
CA LEU A 239 16.53 6.52 9.11
C LEU A 239 15.20 7.26 9.22
N MET A 240 14.85 7.64 10.44
CA MET A 240 13.76 8.60 10.66
C MET A 240 14.31 10.03 10.58
N THR A 241 13.79 10.80 9.63
CA THR A 241 14.13 12.22 9.47
C THR A 241 13.54 13.08 10.59
N PRO A 242 14.01 14.33 10.79
CA PRO A 242 13.38 15.27 11.73
C PRO A 242 11.90 15.55 11.43
N GLY A 243 11.48 15.38 10.17
CA GLY A 243 10.08 15.48 9.75
C GLY A 243 9.27 14.20 9.97
N HIS A 244 9.79 13.23 10.74
CA HIS A 244 9.19 11.93 11.05
C HIS A 244 8.88 11.07 9.80
N GLN A 245 9.60 11.28 8.71
CA GLN A 245 9.55 10.42 7.51
C GLN A 245 10.65 9.38 7.60
N LEU A 246 10.36 8.15 7.18
CA LEU A 246 11.37 7.10 7.04
C LEU A 246 12.00 7.19 5.64
N GLU A 247 13.31 7.37 5.59
CA GLU A 247 14.08 7.44 4.35
C GLU A 247 15.18 6.37 4.36
N LEU A 248 15.51 5.84 3.19
CA LEU A 248 16.66 4.95 3.04
C LEU A 248 17.95 5.71 3.41
N HIS A 249 18.83 5.07 4.16
CA HIS A 249 20.10 5.67 4.58
C HIS A 249 20.89 6.16 3.35
N PRO A 250 21.46 7.38 3.34
CA PRO A 250 22.19 7.92 2.19
C PRO A 250 23.32 7.02 1.67
N ASP A 251 24.04 6.35 2.57
CA ASP A 251 25.13 5.42 2.24
C ASP A 251 24.68 4.21 1.39
N ARG A 252 23.37 3.90 1.38
CA ARG A 252 22.78 2.86 0.53
C ARG A 252 22.58 3.30 -0.92
N GLN A 253 22.80 4.59 -1.23
CA GLN A 253 22.76 5.15 -2.60
C GLN A 253 21.48 4.81 -3.38
N GLY A 254 20.33 4.76 -2.68
CA GLY A 254 19.03 4.47 -3.30
C GLY A 254 18.70 2.99 -3.48
N ALA A 255 19.56 2.07 -3.05
CA ALA A 255 19.33 0.62 -3.13
C ALA A 255 19.00 0.03 -1.74
N PRO A 256 17.73 -0.32 -1.46
CA PRO A 256 17.37 -1.01 -0.22
C PRO A 256 17.93 -2.44 -0.19
N PRO A 257 18.15 -3.03 1.00
CA PRO A 257 18.57 -4.41 1.13
C PRO A 257 17.53 -5.35 0.50
N ARG A 258 17.97 -6.31 -0.32
CA ARG A 258 17.07 -7.33 -0.86
C ARG A 258 16.92 -8.46 0.14
N ILE A 259 15.72 -8.64 0.69
CA ILE A 259 15.44 -9.62 1.74
C ILE A 259 14.50 -10.71 1.22
N GLU A 260 14.87 -11.97 1.42
CA GLU A 260 14.06 -13.15 1.15
C GLU A 260 13.89 -13.93 2.47
N LEU A 261 12.65 -13.99 2.96
CA LEU A 261 12.30 -14.71 4.18
C LEU A 261 11.54 -15.99 3.84
N ASP A 262 11.73 -17.04 4.64
CA ASP A 262 10.92 -18.24 4.62
C ASP A 262 9.43 -17.92 4.82
N LEU A 263 8.65 -18.00 3.74
CA LEU A 263 7.23 -17.68 3.75
C LEU A 263 6.40 -18.65 4.62
N GLY A 264 6.91 -19.85 4.89
CA GLY A 264 6.25 -20.79 5.80
C GLY A 264 6.27 -20.35 7.26
N ILE A 265 7.22 -19.47 7.62
CA ILE A 265 7.47 -19.05 9.01
C ILE A 265 7.16 -17.56 9.18
N TYR A 266 7.70 -16.72 8.30
CA TYR A 266 7.75 -15.27 8.51
C TYR A 266 6.64 -14.49 7.79
N THR A 267 5.69 -15.16 7.13
CA THR A 267 4.57 -14.45 6.46
C THR A 267 3.62 -13.80 7.48
N GLN A 268 3.36 -14.47 8.59
CA GLN A 268 2.46 -13.97 9.64
C GLN A 268 3.19 -13.03 10.59
N LEU A 269 2.55 -11.90 10.92
CA LEU A 269 3.18 -10.86 11.74
C LEU A 269 3.56 -11.38 13.12
N ASP A 270 2.73 -12.17 13.80
CA ASP A 270 3.03 -12.69 15.14
C ASP A 270 4.29 -13.56 15.17
N HIS A 271 4.47 -14.39 14.14
CA HIS A 271 5.69 -15.19 13.98
C HIS A 271 6.89 -14.31 13.66
N PHE A 272 6.72 -13.30 12.79
CA PHE A 272 7.76 -12.32 12.53
C PHE A 272 8.20 -11.58 13.80
N GLU A 273 7.26 -11.10 14.62
CA GLU A 273 7.55 -10.39 15.88
C GLU A 273 8.26 -11.27 16.90
N THR A 274 7.92 -12.56 16.94
CA THR A 274 8.61 -13.53 17.82
C THR A 274 10.11 -13.64 17.49
N HIS A 275 10.49 -13.44 16.22
CA HIS A 275 11.89 -13.59 15.77
C HIS A 275 12.64 -12.25 15.66
N PHE A 276 11.96 -11.18 15.25
CA PHE A 276 12.58 -9.89 14.91
C PHE A 276 11.96 -8.70 15.65
N GLY A 277 11.04 -8.92 16.59
CA GLY A 277 10.38 -7.84 17.34
C GLY A 277 11.28 -7.19 18.39
N GLN A 278 12.24 -7.95 18.93
CA GLN A 278 13.16 -7.45 19.98
C GLN A 278 14.52 -7.05 19.43
N VAL A 279 15.07 -7.82 18.49
CA VAL A 279 16.40 -7.61 17.92
C VAL A 279 16.32 -7.70 16.41
N VAL A 280 16.75 -6.64 15.75
CA VAL A 280 16.93 -6.56 14.30
C VAL A 280 18.43 -6.39 14.04
N PRO A 281 19.04 -7.19 13.15
CA PRO A 281 20.44 -7.03 12.82
C PRO A 281 20.68 -5.71 12.08
N SER A 282 21.88 -5.14 12.20
CA SER A 282 22.32 -4.05 11.34
C SER A 282 22.41 -4.56 9.90
N MET A 283 21.80 -3.82 8.97
CA MET A 283 21.73 -4.12 7.55
C MET A 283 22.14 -2.92 6.68
N LEU A 284 22.73 -1.87 7.28
CA LEU A 284 23.23 -0.70 6.56
C LEU A 284 24.13 -1.05 5.37
N ASP A 285 24.97 -2.08 5.52
CA ASP A 285 25.90 -2.58 4.50
C ASP A 285 25.44 -3.91 3.85
N CYS A 286 24.24 -4.41 4.16
CA CYS A 286 23.73 -5.68 3.65
C CYS A 286 23.10 -5.50 2.26
N ASP A 287 23.58 -6.21 1.24
CA ASP A 287 23.01 -6.13 -0.11
C ASP A 287 21.90 -7.15 -0.32
N TYR A 288 22.08 -8.35 0.22
CA TYR A 288 21.13 -9.45 0.10
C TYR A 288 21.11 -10.28 1.37
N LEU A 289 19.91 -10.55 1.88
CA LEU A 289 19.68 -11.43 3.02
C LEU A 289 18.67 -12.49 2.61
N LYS A 290 19.04 -13.77 2.70
CA LYS A 290 18.11 -14.89 2.61
C LYS A 290 18.07 -15.65 3.93
N ILE A 291 16.87 -15.90 4.44
CA ILE A 291 16.65 -16.71 5.65
C ILE A 291 15.70 -17.85 5.34
N THR A 292 16.17 -19.08 5.50
CA THR A 292 15.39 -20.33 5.47
C THR A 292 15.39 -20.96 6.86
N GLY A 293 14.21 -21.37 7.35
CA GLY A 293 14.04 -21.89 8.71
C GLY A 293 14.04 -20.82 9.82
N PRO A 294 13.74 -21.22 11.07
CA PRO A 294 13.57 -20.30 12.20
C PRO A 294 14.91 -19.80 12.76
N VAL A 295 15.09 -18.47 12.88
CA VAL A 295 16.34 -17.85 13.36
C VAL A 295 16.10 -16.66 14.29
N LEU A 296 16.98 -16.51 15.29
CA LEU A 296 17.10 -15.32 16.12
C LEU A 296 18.46 -14.65 15.91
N PHE A 297 18.53 -13.36 16.21
CA PHE A 297 19.76 -12.59 16.24
C PHE A 297 20.06 -12.12 17.66
N GLU A 298 21.33 -12.22 18.08
CA GLU A 298 21.80 -11.51 19.26
C GLU A 298 21.98 -10.02 18.99
N SER A 299 21.89 -9.22 20.05
CA SER A 299 22.14 -7.77 19.92
C SER A 299 23.58 -7.49 19.47
N GLY A 300 23.72 -6.64 18.46
CA GLY A 300 25.03 -6.27 17.88
C GLY A 300 25.45 -7.10 16.67
N VAL A 301 24.57 -7.92 16.09
CA VAL A 301 24.81 -8.54 14.78
C VAL A 301 24.82 -7.48 13.68
N THR A 302 25.85 -7.50 12.82
CA THR A 302 25.98 -6.65 11.63
C THR A 302 26.15 -7.52 10.38
N LEU A 303 25.33 -7.28 9.37
CA LEU A 303 25.30 -8.04 8.12
C LEU A 303 25.83 -7.17 6.97
N ARG A 304 26.79 -7.68 6.21
CA ARG A 304 27.43 -6.97 5.09
C ARG A 304 27.46 -7.81 3.81
N GLY A 305 27.19 -7.18 2.67
CA GLY A 305 27.18 -7.84 1.37
C GLY A 305 26.08 -8.91 1.29
N LYS A 306 26.43 -10.11 0.81
CA LYS A 306 25.48 -11.21 0.59
C LYS A 306 25.45 -12.20 1.75
N ILE A 307 24.38 -12.22 2.54
CA ILE A 307 24.16 -13.14 3.65
C ILE A 307 23.11 -14.20 3.30
N ILE A 308 23.44 -15.46 3.54
CA ILE A 308 22.50 -16.59 3.44
C ILE A 308 22.47 -17.31 4.79
N ILE A 309 21.27 -17.51 5.34
CA ILE A 309 21.03 -18.27 6.56
C ILE A 309 20.12 -19.42 6.18
N ASP A 310 20.60 -20.64 6.31
CA ASP A 310 19.89 -21.86 5.94
C ASP A 310 19.83 -22.81 7.13
N ASN A 311 18.73 -22.74 7.87
CA ASN A 311 18.41 -23.64 8.98
C ASN A 311 17.39 -24.68 8.50
N PRO A 312 17.80 -25.91 8.15
CA PRO A 312 16.86 -26.95 7.70
C PRO A 312 16.04 -27.55 8.86
N THR A 313 16.39 -27.21 10.11
CA THR A 313 15.77 -27.80 11.30
C THR A 313 14.52 -27.02 11.74
N ARG A 314 13.70 -27.63 12.60
CA ARG A 314 12.57 -26.94 13.24
C ARG A 314 12.97 -26.14 14.48
N GLU A 315 14.20 -26.31 14.95
CA GLU A 315 14.70 -25.61 16.13
C GLU A 315 15.16 -24.21 15.76
N VAL A 316 14.82 -23.23 16.60
CA VAL A 316 15.31 -21.86 16.44
C VAL A 316 16.83 -21.86 16.63
N LYS A 317 17.57 -21.42 15.61
CA LYS A 317 19.02 -21.20 15.72
C LYS A 317 19.31 -19.73 15.96
N THR A 318 20.35 -19.43 16.73
CA THR A 318 20.70 -18.04 17.08
C THR A 318 22.00 -17.65 16.39
N ILE A 319 21.96 -16.58 15.59
CA ILE A 319 23.16 -15.92 15.08
C ILE A 319 23.77 -15.10 16.22
N GLN A 320 24.97 -15.51 16.61
CA GLN A 320 25.71 -14.89 17.71
C GLN A 320 26.15 -13.47 17.35
N LYS A 321 26.39 -12.63 18.36
CA LYS A 321 26.89 -11.27 18.17
C LYS A 321 28.18 -11.29 17.34
N GLY A 322 28.20 -10.49 16.26
CA GLY A 322 29.36 -10.40 15.38
C GLY A 322 29.08 -9.58 14.13
N SER A 323 30.13 -9.31 13.36
CA SER A 323 30.01 -8.74 12.01
C SER A 323 30.29 -9.84 10.99
N TYR A 324 29.35 -10.04 10.07
CA TYR A 324 29.39 -11.09 9.07
C TYR A 324 29.32 -10.47 7.68
N GLU A 325 30.25 -10.86 6.82
CA GLU A 325 30.37 -10.35 5.46
C GLU A 325 30.36 -11.52 4.48
N ASN A 326 29.51 -11.44 3.45
CA ASN A 326 29.44 -12.46 2.38
C ASN A 326 29.34 -13.91 2.90
N THR A 327 28.66 -14.10 4.04
CA THR A 327 28.68 -15.33 4.83
C THR A 327 27.44 -16.19 4.56
N THR A 328 27.64 -17.51 4.54
CA THR A 328 26.55 -18.50 4.55
C THR A 328 26.57 -19.28 5.86
N PHE A 329 25.46 -19.25 6.60
CA PHE A 329 25.24 -20.07 7.79
C PHE A 329 24.44 -21.31 7.40
N GLN A 330 24.94 -22.48 7.74
CA GLN A 330 24.27 -23.76 7.55
C GLN A 330 24.38 -24.58 8.84
N TRP A 331 23.26 -25.20 9.20
CA TRP A 331 23.20 -26.18 10.28
C TRP A 331 22.83 -27.54 9.70
N ASP A 332 23.34 -28.60 10.34
CA ASP A 332 23.01 -29.99 10.02
C ASP A 332 21.68 -30.43 10.64
#